data_AF-A0A9E4F673-F1
#
_entry.id   AF-A0A9E4F673-F1
#
_cell.length_a   1.000
_cell.length_b   1.000
_cell.length_c   1.000
_cell.angle_alpha   90.00
_cell.angle_beta   90.00
_cell.angle_gamma   90.00
#
_symmetry.space_group_name_H-M   'P 1'
#
loop_
_entity.id
_entity.type
_entity.pdbx_description
1 polymer ?
#
loop_
_entity_poly.entity_id
_entity_poly.type
_entity_poly.pdbx_seq_one_letter_code
_entity_poly.pdbx_strand_id
1 'polypeptide(L)'
;MPTYILLLSLTPEGRHRMLDNPDRLLIAEQSIDLPRTQVHGLYAVLGEYDFVTILDAPDNESAARFSMELGVSAGVQITTLPAIPIGRLEQALGESEPELDIAGAPNPSDFIPNDD
;
A
#
# COMPACT_ATOMS: atom_id res chain seq x y z
N MET A 1 4.03 4.31 -9.59
CA MET A 1 3.13 5.14 -8.76
C MET A 1 2.99 4.45 -7.40
N PRO A 2 2.67 5.17 -6.31
CA PRO A 2 2.26 4.56 -5.05
C PRO A 2 1.01 3.69 -5.22
N THR A 3 0.96 2.59 -4.47
CA THR A 3 -0.17 1.66 -4.45
C THR A 3 -0.86 1.77 -3.10
N TYR A 4 -2.18 1.68 -3.08
CA TYR A 4 -3.00 1.75 -1.90
C TYR A 4 -3.96 0.57 -1.85
N ILE A 5 -4.19 0.06 -0.65
CA ILE A 5 -5.19 -0.96 -0.35
C ILE A 5 -6.24 -0.28 0.52
N LEU A 6 -7.49 -0.31 0.08
CA LEU A 6 -8.63 0.19 0.83
C LEU A 6 -9.42 -1.02 1.32
N LEU A 7 -9.64 -1.09 2.63
CA LEU A 7 -10.45 -2.09 3.29
C LEU A 7 -11.79 -1.46 3.65
N LEU A 8 -12.89 -2.04 3.20
CA LEU A 8 -14.21 -1.40 3.24
C LEU A 8 -15.20 -2.27 4.02
N SER A 9 -15.95 -1.63 4.92
CA SER A 9 -17.04 -2.25 5.66
C SER A 9 -18.31 -1.42 5.49
N LEU A 10 -19.44 -2.07 5.21
CA LEU A 10 -20.72 -1.41 5.06
C LEU A 10 -21.17 -0.79 6.38
N THR A 11 -21.63 0.47 6.32
CA THR A 11 -22.37 1.04 7.44
C THR A 11 -23.72 0.35 7.61
N PRO A 12 -24.42 0.51 8.74
CA PRO A 12 -25.78 -0.01 8.89
C PRO A 12 -26.71 0.41 7.73
N GLU A 13 -26.65 1.67 7.30
CA GLU A 13 -27.39 2.19 6.16
C GLU A 13 -26.89 1.62 4.83
N GLY A 14 -25.56 1.48 4.70
CA GLY A 14 -24.91 0.87 3.55
C GLY A 14 -25.41 -0.55 3.27
N ARG A 15 -25.59 -1.37 4.33
CA ARG A 15 -26.10 -2.74 4.20
C ARG A 15 -27.49 -2.79 3.59
N HIS A 16 -28.40 -1.93 4.04
CA HIS A 16 -29.75 -1.86 3.49
C HIS A 16 -29.73 -1.45 2.02
N ARG A 17 -28.95 -0.40 1.71
CA ARG A 17 -28.78 0.10 0.35
C ARG A 17 -28.15 -0.91 -0.61
N MET A 18 -27.23 -1.74 -0.10
CA MET A 18 -26.55 -2.77 -0.89
C MET A 18 -27.49 -3.93 -1.23
N LEU A 19 -28.43 -4.28 -0.35
CA LEU A 19 -29.47 -5.28 -0.65
C LEU A 19 -30.41 -4.79 -1.75
N ASP A 20 -30.76 -3.50 -1.74
CA ASP A 20 -31.64 -2.90 -2.76
C ASP A 20 -30.94 -2.71 -4.11
N ASN A 21 -29.65 -2.38 -4.09
CA ASN A 21 -28.83 -2.19 -5.29
C ASN A 21 -27.41 -2.76 -5.08
N PRO A 22 -27.19 -4.04 -5.42
CA PRO A 22 -25.90 -4.71 -5.24
C PRO A 22 -24.74 -4.09 -6.05
N ASP A 23 -25.05 -3.44 -7.17
CA ASP A 23 -24.02 -2.84 -8.05
C ASP A 23 -23.56 -1.47 -7.55
N ARG A 24 -24.13 -0.96 -6.46
CA ARG A 24 -23.89 0.39 -5.95
C ARG A 24 -22.41 0.68 -5.70
N LEU A 25 -21.65 -0.27 -5.14
CA LEU A 25 -20.23 -0.05 -4.85
C LEU A 25 -19.42 0.12 -6.14
N LEU A 26 -19.72 -0.69 -7.16
CA LEU A 26 -19.07 -0.61 -8.47
C LEU A 26 -19.43 0.71 -9.18
N ILE A 27 -20.71 1.09 -9.16
CA ILE A 27 -21.16 2.38 -9.73
C ILE A 27 -20.49 3.55 -9.02
N ALA A 28 -20.39 3.50 -7.69
CA ALA A 28 -19.73 4.54 -6.90
C ALA A 28 -18.25 4.66 -7.26
N GLU A 29 -17.54 3.53 -7.35
CA GLU A 29 -16.13 3.50 -7.76
C GLU A 29 -15.93 4.11 -9.15
N GLN A 30 -16.71 3.66 -10.15
CA GLN A 30 -16.62 4.16 -11.53
C GLN A 30 -17.01 5.64 -11.69
N SER A 31 -17.78 6.19 -10.74
CA SER A 31 -18.19 7.59 -10.77
C SER A 31 -17.09 8.57 -10.31
N ILE A 32 -16.03 8.06 -9.68
CA ILE A 32 -14.95 8.88 -9.13
C ILE A 32 -13.93 9.16 -10.23
N ASP A 33 -13.93 10.41 -10.71
CA ASP A 33 -12.98 10.88 -11.72
C ASP A 33 -11.80 11.61 -11.05
N LEU A 34 -10.70 10.87 -10.84
CA LEU A 34 -9.46 11.40 -10.29
C LEU A 34 -8.28 11.19 -11.25
N PRO A 35 -7.61 12.27 -11.71
CA PRO A 35 -6.49 12.17 -12.63
C PRO A 35 -5.35 11.31 -12.09
N ARG A 36 -4.86 10.38 -12.92
CA ARG A 36 -3.75 9.46 -12.60
C ARG A 36 -4.02 8.54 -11.40
N THR A 37 -5.29 8.33 -11.07
CA THR A 37 -5.74 7.27 -10.18
C THR A 37 -6.24 6.10 -11.02
N GLN A 38 -5.82 4.89 -10.69
CA GLN A 38 -6.23 3.68 -11.39
C GLN A 38 -6.60 2.60 -10.39
N VAL A 39 -7.85 2.12 -10.46
CA VAL A 39 -8.30 0.98 -9.68
C VAL A 39 -7.88 -0.31 -10.40
N HIS A 40 -7.18 -1.18 -9.69
CA HIS A 40 -6.72 -2.49 -10.19
C HIS A 40 -7.76 -3.58 -9.98
N GLY A 41 -8.63 -3.43 -8.98
CA GLY A 41 -9.73 -4.35 -8.76
C GLY A 41 -10.46 -4.09 -7.46
N LEU A 42 -11.73 -4.50 -7.45
CA LEU A 42 -12.65 -4.43 -6.32
C LEU A 42 -13.17 -5.84 -6.05
N TYR A 43 -13.04 -6.30 -4.80
CA TYR A 43 -13.35 -7.66 -4.40
C TYR A 43 -14.26 -7.66 -3.19
N ALA A 44 -15.30 -8.50 -3.20
CA ALA A 44 -15.96 -8.91 -1.96
C ALA A 44 -15.08 -9.92 -1.24
N VAL A 45 -14.93 -9.80 0.07
CA VAL A 45 -14.10 -10.69 0.89
C VAL A 45 -14.91 -11.23 2.05
N LEU A 46 -14.54 -12.44 2.52
CA LEU A 46 -15.21 -13.10 3.63
C LEU A 46 -14.30 -13.03 4.86
N GLY A 47 -14.36 -11.91 5.57
CA GLY A 47 -13.50 -11.65 6.72
C GLY A 47 -13.98 -10.46 7.56
N GLU A 48 -13.03 -9.75 8.17
CA GLU A 48 -13.31 -8.56 8.99
C GLU A 48 -13.94 -7.41 8.19
N TYR A 49 -13.61 -7.34 6.90
CA TYR A 49 -14.12 -6.35 5.95
C TYR A 49 -15.08 -7.01 4.98
N ASP A 50 -15.98 -6.22 4.39
CA ASP A 50 -16.93 -6.68 3.38
C ASP A 50 -16.29 -6.65 1.98
N PHE A 51 -15.43 -5.66 1.72
CA PHE A 51 -14.75 -5.47 0.44
C PHE A 51 -13.29 -5.02 0.58
N VAL A 52 -12.53 -5.23 -0.49
CA VAL A 52 -11.17 -4.71 -0.69
C VAL A 52 -11.08 -4.08 -2.07
N THR A 53 -10.50 -2.89 -2.18
CA THR A 53 -10.06 -2.32 -3.46
C THR A 53 -8.58 -1.99 -3.43
N ILE A 54 -7.91 -2.21 -4.57
CA ILE A 54 -6.51 -1.88 -4.77
C ILE A 54 -6.44 -0.82 -5.85
N LEU A 55 -5.73 0.27 -5.60
CA LEU A 55 -5.59 1.36 -6.55
C LEU A 55 -4.19 1.95 -6.52
N ASP A 56 -3.73 2.45 -7.67
CA ASP A 56 -2.62 3.38 -7.72
C ASP A 56 -3.15 4.82 -7.71
N ALA A 57 -2.42 5.69 -7.02
CA ALA A 57 -2.69 7.13 -6.98
C ALA A 57 -1.35 7.88 -6.96
N PRO A 58 -1.29 9.16 -7.39
CA PRO A 58 -0.03 9.90 -7.45
C PRO A 58 0.55 10.21 -6.05
N ASP A 59 -0.30 10.42 -5.06
CA ASP A 59 0.04 10.82 -3.69
C ASP A 59 -1.05 10.40 -2.68
N ASN A 60 -0.78 10.63 -1.40
CA ASN A 60 -1.67 10.26 -0.30
C ASN A 60 -2.97 11.09 -0.32
N GLU A 61 -2.90 12.34 -0.74
CA GLU A 61 -4.03 13.26 -0.85
C GLU A 61 -5.03 12.75 -1.89
N SER A 62 -4.54 12.27 -3.03
CA SER A 62 -5.37 11.69 -4.09
C SER A 62 -6.03 10.38 -3.65
N ALA A 63 -5.30 9.52 -2.93
CA ALA A 63 -5.86 8.30 -2.36
C ALA A 63 -6.90 8.59 -1.27
N ALA A 64 -6.63 9.56 -0.39
CA ALA A 64 -7.56 9.99 0.64
C ALA A 64 -8.85 10.57 0.04
N ARG A 65 -8.73 11.38 -1.01
CA ARG A 65 -9.88 11.92 -1.74
C ARG A 65 -10.72 10.81 -2.37
N PHE A 66 -10.08 9.85 -3.05
CA PHE A 66 -10.77 8.68 -3.59
C PHE A 66 -11.53 7.92 -2.49
N SER A 67 -10.87 7.64 -1.37
CA SER A 67 -11.48 6.98 -0.21
C SER A 67 -12.68 7.75 0.33
N MET A 68 -12.59 9.07 0.45
CA MET A 68 -13.69 9.89 0.96
C MET A 68 -14.90 9.87 0.02
N GLU A 69 -14.68 10.08 -1.28
CA GLU A 69 -15.75 10.08 -2.29
C GLU A 69 -16.44 8.71 -2.37
N LEU A 70 -15.67 7.61 -2.35
CA LEU A 70 -16.20 6.25 -2.34
C LEU A 70 -17.02 5.97 -1.07
N GLY A 71 -16.50 6.33 0.10
CA GLY A 71 -17.17 6.11 1.39
C GLY A 71 -18.55 6.76 1.45
N VAL A 72 -18.65 8.02 1.01
CA VAL A 72 -19.91 8.77 0.98
C VAL A 72 -20.90 8.19 -0.02
N SER A 73 -20.44 7.88 -1.24
CA SER A 73 -21.31 7.43 -2.33
C SER A 73 -21.86 6.01 -2.08
N ALA A 74 -20.99 5.10 -1.63
CA ALA A 74 -21.33 3.70 -1.41
C ALA A 74 -21.88 3.39 -0.01
N GLY A 75 -21.72 4.28 0.97
CA GLY A 75 -22.15 4.03 2.35
C GLY A 75 -21.26 3.00 3.07
N VAL A 76 -19.95 3.19 2.95
CA VAL A 76 -18.93 2.30 3.53
C VAL A 76 -17.95 3.09 4.39
N GLN A 77 -17.50 2.49 5.48
CA GLN A 77 -16.33 2.91 6.23
C GLN A 77 -15.09 2.31 5.57
N ILE A 78 -14.03 3.11 5.44
CA ILE A 78 -12.83 2.71 4.70
C ILE A 78 -11.58 2.94 5.56
N THR A 79 -10.75 1.91 5.67
CA THR A 79 -9.37 2.01 6.12
C THR A 79 -8.45 2.04 4.91
N THR A 80 -7.71 3.13 4.73
CA THR A 80 -6.78 3.30 3.59
C THR A 80 -5.35 2.99 4.02
N LEU A 81 -4.68 2.10 3.29
CA LEU A 81 -3.33 1.63 3.58
C LEU A 81 -2.39 1.93 2.41
N PRO A 82 -1.39 2.82 2.57
CA PRO A 82 -0.27 2.88 1.63
C PRO A 82 0.45 1.54 1.61
N ALA A 83 0.64 0.97 0.42
CA ALA A 83 1.23 -0.34 0.22
C ALA A 83 2.58 -0.25 -0.50
N ILE A 84 3.55 -0.99 0.02
CA ILE A 84 4.86 -1.16 -0.61
C ILE A 84 4.87 -2.57 -1.21
N PRO A 85 4.97 -2.72 -2.55
CA PRO A 85 5.15 -4.03 -3.16
C PRO A 85 6.41 -4.72 -2.61
N ILE A 86 6.33 -6.02 -2.34
CA ILE A 86 7.42 -6.77 -1.71
C ILE A 86 8.75 -6.62 -2.45
N GLY A 87 8.75 -6.65 -3.79
CA GLY A 87 9.96 -6.46 -4.58
C GLY A 87 10.63 -5.08 -4.40
N ARG A 88 9.85 -4.04 -4.07
CA ARG A 88 10.43 -2.72 -3.72
C ARG A 88 11.01 -2.73 -2.31
N LEU A 89 10.36 -3.42 -1.38
CA LEU A 89 10.87 -3.58 -0.01
C LEU A 89 12.19 -4.36 0.01
N GLU A 90 12.28 -5.44 -0.76
CA GLU A 90 13.50 -6.25 -0.89
C GLU A 90 14.70 -5.41 -1.39
N GLN A 91 14.48 -4.56 -2.39
CA GLN A 91 15.51 -3.64 -2.88
C GLN A 91 16.00 -2.69 -1.78
N ALA A 92 15.08 -2.09 -1.01
CA ALA A 92 15.45 -1.17 0.07
C ALA A 92 16.25 -1.85 1.19
N LEU A 93 16.03 -3.15 1.42
CA LEU A 93 16.77 -3.93 2.41
C LEU A 93 18.13 -4.42 1.88
N GLY A 94 18.22 -4.76 0.59
CA GLY A 94 19.45 -5.20 -0.07
C GLY A 94 20.50 -4.10 -0.28
N GLU A 95 20.12 -2.83 -0.14
CA GLU A 95 21.03 -1.68 -0.20
C GLU A 95 21.84 -1.46 1.11
N SER A 96 21.75 -2.38 2.07
CA SER A 96 22.36 -2.27 3.41
C SER A 96 23.48 -3.28 3.69
N GLU A 97 24.55 -3.30 2.89
CA GLU A 97 25.88 -3.70 3.39
C GLU A 97 26.92 -2.72 2.82
N PRO A 98 27.42 -1.74 3.59
CA PRO A 98 28.74 -1.22 3.26
C PRO A 98 29.71 -2.37 3.46
N GLU A 99 30.33 -2.82 2.37
CA GLU A 99 31.56 -3.62 2.42
C GLU A 99 32.46 -2.94 3.45
N LEU A 100 32.69 -3.59 4.59
CA LEU A 100 33.71 -3.15 5.52
C LEU A 100 35.02 -3.20 4.73
N ASP A 101 35.48 -2.03 4.30
CA ASP A 101 36.75 -1.86 3.61
C ASP A 101 37.89 -2.26 4.58
N ILE A 102 38.16 -3.56 4.63
CA ILE A 102 39.27 -4.16 5.37
C ILE A 102 40.59 -4.00 4.61
N ALA A 103 40.65 -3.20 3.53
CA ALA A 103 41.90 -2.95 2.79
C ALA A 103 42.97 -2.20 3.60
N GLY A 104 42.64 -1.73 4.82
CA GLY A 104 43.57 -1.10 5.74
C GLY A 104 44.01 -1.95 6.94
N ALA A 105 43.60 -3.22 7.05
CA ALA A 105 44.04 -4.04 8.17
C ALA A 105 45.55 -4.35 8.01
N PRO A 106 46.41 -4.01 8.99
CA PRO A 106 47.84 -4.31 8.93
C PRO A 106 48.05 -5.81 8.77
N ASN A 107 49.00 -6.18 7.92
CA ASN A 107 49.30 -7.58 7.66
C ASN A 107 49.89 -8.18 8.96
N PRO A 108 49.58 -9.43 9.36
CA PRO A 108 50.14 -10.02 10.58
C PRO A 108 51.68 -10.04 10.60
N SER A 109 52.31 -9.98 9.42
CA SER A 109 53.75 -9.86 9.23
C SER A 109 54.32 -8.47 9.56
N ASP A 110 53.49 -7.44 9.67
CA ASP A 110 53.90 -6.07 10.04
C ASP A 110 54.15 -5.95 11.55
N PHE A 111 53.78 -6.98 12.34
CA PHE A 111 53.94 -7.03 13.79
C PHE A 111 55.08 -7.94 14.26
N ILE A 112 56.03 -8.31 13.39
CA ILE A 112 57.22 -9.05 13.84
C ILE A 112 58.08 -8.08 14.66
N PRO A 113 58.25 -8.28 15.98
CA PRO A 113 59.19 -7.48 16.76
C PRO A 113 60.60 -7.80 16.26
N ASN A 114 61.39 -6.76 15.97
CA ASN A 114 62.83 -6.96 15.86
C ASN A 114 63.34 -7.39 17.23
N ASP A 115 63.84 -8.63 17.33
CA ASP A 115 64.60 -9.09 18.48
C ASP A 115 65.93 -8.30 18.51
N ASP A 116 65.99 -7.28 19.38
CA ASP A 116 67.22 -6.64 19.86
C ASP A 116 67.82 -7.42 21.05
#